data_AF-A0A392SRD7-F1
#
_entry.id   AF-A0A392SRD7-F1
#
_cell.length_a   1.000
_cell.length_b   1.000
_cell.length_c   1.000
_cell.angle_alpha   90.00
_cell.angle_beta   90.00
_cell.angle_gamma   90.00
#
_symmetry.space_group_name_H-M   'P 1'
#
loop_
_entity.id
_entity.type
_entity.pdbx_description
1 polymer ?
#
loop_
_entity_poly.entity_id
_entity_poly.type
_entity_poly.pdbx_seq_one_letter_code
_entity_poly.pdbx_strand_id
1 'polypeptide(L)' 'MRASQSRQKSYADKRRKEVEFLEGDHVFLRVTTTTGIGRALKSKKLASRFIGPYQILKRIGKVAYRI' A
#
# COMPACT_ATOMS: atom_id res chain seq x y z
N MET A 1 -1.70 -8.95 30.74
CA MET A 1 -2.23 -8.28 29.52
C MET A 1 -1.18 -7.47 28.75
N ARG A 2 -0.29 -6.70 29.40
CA ARG A 2 0.73 -5.88 28.69
C ARG A 2 1.79 -6.70 27.93
N ALA A 3 2.19 -7.86 28.46
CA ALA A 3 3.20 -8.72 27.83
C ALA A 3 2.72 -9.35 26.50
N SER A 4 1.43 -9.64 26.37
CA SER A 4 0.88 -10.15 25.09
C SER A 4 0.78 -9.03 24.05
N GLN A 5 0.38 -7.82 24.45
CA GLN A 5 0.32 -6.65 23.58
C GLN A 5 1.72 -6.23 23.09
N SER A 6 2.73 -6.22 23.97
CA SER A 6 4.11 -5.89 23.58
C SER A 6 4.68 -6.92 22.59
N ARG A 7 4.39 -8.21 22.78
CA ARG A 7 4.77 -9.28 21.87
C ARG A 7 4.09 -9.15 20.50
N GLN A 8 2.79 -8.85 20.47
CA GLN A 8 2.07 -8.59 19.22
C GLN A 8 2.66 -7.41 18.44
N LYS A 9 2.95 -6.30 19.14
CA LYS A 9 3.56 -5.12 18.54
C LYS A 9 4.96 -5.41 17.98
N SER A 10 5.81 -6.08 18.76
CA SER A 10 7.15 -6.49 18.32
C SER A 10 7.11 -7.35 17.05
N TYR A 11 6.16 -8.28 16.96
CA TYR A 11 6.00 -9.12 15.76
C TYR A 11 5.50 -8.32 14.55
N ALA A 12 4.58 -7.39 14.75
CA ALA A 12 4.06 -6.54 13.67
C ALA A 12 5.13 -5.57 13.15
N ASP A 13 5.85 -4.90 14.05
CA ASP A 13 6.81 -3.86 13.69
C ASP A 13 8.09 -4.45 13.09
N LYS A 14 8.50 -5.67 13.49
CA LYS A 14 9.69 -6.35 12.94
C LYS A 14 9.65 -6.53 11.41
N ARG A 15 8.46 -6.57 10.80
CA ARG A 15 8.29 -6.74 9.34
C ARG A 15 7.93 -5.45 8.61
N ARG A 16 7.74 -4.33 9.30
CA ARG A 16 7.49 -3.03 8.69
C ARG A 16 8.83 -2.41 8.29
N LYS A 17 8.96 -2.05 7.02
CA LYS A 17 10.05 -1.20 6.53
C LYS A 17 9.44 0.17 6.20
N GLU A 18 10.11 1.24 6.62
CA GLU A 18 9.82 2.57 6.07
C GLU A 18 10.28 2.55 4.60
N VAL A 19 9.34 2.41 3.68
CA VAL A 19 9.60 2.49 2.24
C VAL A 19 9.33 3.91 1.80
N GLU A 20 10.37 4.57 1.31
CA GLU A 20 10.26 5.87 0.64
C GLU A 20 10.46 5.66 -0.86
N PHE A 21 9.71 6.41 -1.65
CA PHE A 21 9.81 6.39 -3.10
C PHE A 21 10.29 7.75 -3.61
N LEU A 22 11.00 7.75 -4.73
CA LEU A 22 11.47 8.94 -5.42
C LEU A 22 10.61 9.26 -6.63
N GLU A 23 10.74 10.48 -7.13
CA GLU A 23 10.11 10.89 -8.39
C GLU A 23 10.72 10.05 -9.53
N GLY A 24 9.87 9.47 -10.37
CA GLY A 24 10.27 8.54 -11.42
C GLY A 24 10.21 7.06 -11.05
N ASP A 25 10.07 6.70 -9.77
CA ASP A 25 9.85 5.31 -9.35
C ASP A 25 8.48 4.82 -9.82
N HIS A 26 8.39 3.51 -10.07
CA HIS A 26 7.15 2.85 -10.44
C HIS A 26 6.56 2.09 -9.26
N VAL A 27 5.30 2.35 -8.93
CA VAL A 27 4.58 1.75 -7.82
C VAL A 27 3.27 1.13 -8.27
N PHE A 28 2.84 0.08 -7.59
CA PHE A 28 1.54 -0.53 -7.81
C PHE A 28 0.51 -0.01 -6.82
N LEU A 29 -0.67 0.37 -7.31
CA LEU A 29 -1.74 0.82 -6.44
C LEU A 29 -2.54 -0.36 -5.89
N ARG A 30 -2.74 -0.40 -4.56
CA ARG A 30 -3.56 -1.42 -3.92
C ARG A 30 -5.04 -1.15 -4.17
N VAL A 31 -5.75 -2.14 -4.70
CA VAL A 31 -7.21 -2.08 -4.86
C VAL A 31 -7.88 -2.28 -3.50
N THR A 32 -8.72 -1.34 -3.08
CA THR A 32 -9.65 -1.57 -1.98
C THR A 32 -11.08 -1.56 -2.50
N THR A 33 -12.01 -2.18 -1.78
CA THR A 33 -13.43 -2.24 -2.15
C THR A 33 -14.06 -0.86 -2.33
N THR A 34 -13.51 0.15 -1.65
CA THR A 34 -14.01 1.53 -1.63
C THR A 34 -13.31 2.43 -2.66
N THR A 35 -12.13 2.05 -3.19
CA THR A 35 -11.38 2.90 -4.12
C THR A 35 -12.06 2.89 -5.49
N GLY A 36 -12.78 3.96 -5.82
CA GLY A 36 -13.59 4.10 -7.04
C GLY A 36 -12.78 4.32 -8.33
N ILE A 37 -11.85 3.42 -8.67
CA ILE A 37 -11.14 3.44 -9.97
C ILE A 37 -11.96 2.65 -11.04
N GLY A 38 -13.21 2.28 -10.69
CA GLY A 38 -14.22 1.68 -11.57
C GLY A 38 -14.64 0.26 -11.18
N ARG A 39 -15.07 0.00 -9.91
CA ARG A 39 -15.36 -1.37 -9.40
C ARG A 39 -14.28 -2.39 -9.82
N ALA A 40 -13.01 -1.97 -9.84
CA ALA A 40 -12.01 -2.31 -10.86
C ALA A 40 -11.34 -3.68 -10.73
N LEU A 41 -12.17 -4.69 -10.47
CA LEU A 41 -12.20 -6.08 -10.94
C LEU A 41 -13.54 -6.59 -10.36
N LYS A 42 -14.65 -6.72 -11.11
CA LYS A 42 -15.91 -7.29 -10.56
C LYS A 42 -15.56 -8.59 -9.83
N SER A 43 -15.67 -8.60 -8.50
CA SER A 43 -14.99 -9.56 -7.60
C SER A 43 -15.07 -11.00 -8.13
N LYS A 44 -13.95 -11.50 -8.63
CA LYS A 44 -13.70 -12.92 -8.82
C LYS A 44 -12.60 -13.31 -7.86
N LYS A 45 -12.70 -14.52 -7.31
CA LYS A 45 -11.77 -15.10 -6.33
C LYS A 45 -10.28 -14.98 -6.70
N LEU A 46 -9.96 -14.76 -7.99
CA LEU A 46 -8.61 -14.66 -8.56
C LEU A 46 -8.27 -13.26 -9.13
N ALA A 47 -8.99 -12.22 -8.73
CA ALA A 47 -8.70 -10.85 -9.16
C ALA A 47 -7.38 -10.33 -8.55
N SER A 48 -6.62 -9.54 -9.33
CA SER A 48 -5.38 -8.93 -8.84
C SER A 48 -5.64 -7.97 -7.69
N ARG A 49 -4.79 -8.01 -6.65
CA ARG A 49 -4.86 -7.07 -5.51
C ARG A 49 -4.27 -5.69 -5.85
N PHE A 50 -3.51 -5.61 -6.94
CA PHE A 50 -2.73 -4.44 -7.32
C PHE A 50 -2.98 -4.07 -8.79
N ILE A 51 -3.13 -2.78 -9.08
CA ILE A 51 -3.27 -2.23 -10.43
C ILE A 51 -1.96 -1.58 -10.81
N GLY A 52 -1.47 -1.93 -12.01
CA GLY A 52 -0.54 -1.18 -12.87
C GLY A 52 0.75 -0.64 -12.25
N PRO A 53 1.87 -0.63 -12.98
CA PRO A 53 2.99 0.22 -12.58
C PRO A 53 2.62 1.67 -12.90
N TYR A 54 2.48 2.50 -11.87
CA TYR A 54 2.29 3.95 -11.99
C TYR A 54 3.59 4.66 -11.65
N GLN A 55 3.97 5.61 -12.48
CA GLN A 55 5.13 6.44 -12.21
C GLN A 55 4.76 7.52 -11.19
N ILE A 56 5.59 7.71 -10.17
CA ILE A 56 5.45 8.81 -9.24
C ILE A 56 5.91 10.10 -9.91
N LEU A 57 4.97 11.03 -10.11
CA LEU A 57 5.22 12.34 -10.72
C LEU A 57 5.76 13.36 -9.71
N LYS A 58 5.32 13.28 -8.44
CA LYS A 58 5.76 14.22 -7.40
C LYS A 58 5.59 13.64 -6.00
N ARG A 59 6.55 13.89 -5.09
CA ARG A 59 6.37 13.63 -3.65
C ARG A 59 5.64 14.80 -2.98
N ILE A 60 4.46 14.57 -2.41
CA ILE A 60 3.67 15.60 -1.69
C ILE A 60 4.04 15.62 -0.20
N GLY A 61 4.36 14.47 0.39
CA GLY A 61 4.78 14.35 1.79
C GLY A 61 5.51 13.04 2.09
N LYS A 62 5.79 12.75 3.37
CA LYS A 62 6.53 11.53 3.76
C LYS A 62 5.86 10.24 3.25
N VAL A 63 4.52 10.22 3.21
CA VAL A 63 3.69 9.04 2.86
C VAL A 63 2.69 9.34 1.73
N ALA A 64 2.79 10.51 1.08
CA ALA A 64 1.83 10.95 0.06
C ALA A 64 2.56 11.29 -1.24
N TYR A 65 2.13 10.66 -2.33
CA TYR A 65 2.73 10.78 -3.66
C TYR A 65 1.64 11.12 -4.67
N ARG A 66 1.99 11.93 -5.66
CA ARG A 66 1.21 12.18 -6.85
C ARG A 66 1.69 11.24 -7.95
N ILE A 67 0.76 10.45 -8.47
CA ILE A 67 0.92 9.61 -9.66
C ILE A 67 0.16 10.23 -10.82
#